data_AF-A0AAU1ZC67-F1
#
_entry.id   AF-A0AAU1ZC67-F1
#
_cell.length_a   1.000
_cell.length_b   1.000
_cell.length_c   1.000
_cell.angle_alpha   90.00
_cell.angle_beta   90.00
_cell.angle_gamma   90.00
#
_symmetry.space_group_name_H-M   'P 1'
#
loop_
_entity.id
_entity.type
_entity.pdbx_description
1 polymer ?
#
loop_
_entity_poly.entity_id
_entity_poly.type
_entity_poly.pdbx_seq_one_letter_code
_entity_poly.pdbx_strand_id
1 'polypeptide(L)'
;MPGESVEYVVVHPDTPVGPVVGLFLLARSLEDAEEIGATVCGRALRTRAELSGFLLLGCEGRLVGPYFDRLLGWAPAGRVMPRPDHDSGNPFLDF
;
A
#
# COMPACT_ATOMS: atom_id res chain seq x y z
N MET A 1 9.33 -12.09 16.49
CA MET A 1 10.67 -11.96 15.86
C MET A 1 10.89 -10.47 15.61
N PRO A 2 12.09 -9.92 15.79
CA PRO A 2 12.34 -8.53 15.41
C PRO A 2 12.23 -8.44 13.88
N GLY A 3 11.30 -7.63 13.36
CA GLY A 3 11.03 -7.53 11.90
C GLY A 3 9.56 -7.51 11.50
N GLU A 4 8.63 -7.71 12.43
CA GLU A 4 7.20 -7.46 12.14
C GLU A 4 6.91 -5.97 12.25
N SER A 5 7.10 -5.27 11.15
CA SER A 5 6.79 -3.85 11.02
C SER A 5 5.31 -3.58 10.74
N VAL A 6 4.40 -4.48 11.15
CA VAL A 6 2.95 -4.26 10.99
C VAL A 6 2.55 -3.18 11.98
N GLU A 7 2.22 -2.01 11.46
CA GLU A 7 1.74 -0.89 12.26
C GLU A 7 0.23 -0.99 12.47
N TYR A 8 -0.49 -1.44 11.43
CA TYR A 8 -1.94 -1.49 11.45
C TYR A 8 -2.51 -2.56 10.51
N VAL A 9 -3.71 -3.04 10.84
CA VAL A 9 -4.43 -4.07 10.10
C VAL A 9 -5.87 -3.61 9.87
N VAL A 10 -6.33 -3.73 8.62
CA VAL A 10 -7.72 -3.48 8.22
C VAL A 10 -8.30 -4.76 7.65
N VAL A 11 -9.56 -5.04 7.95
CA VAL A 11 -10.27 -6.20 7.41
C VAL A 11 -11.43 -5.71 6.56
N HIS A 12 -11.51 -6.22 5.34
CA HIS A 12 -12.63 -6.05 4.42
C HIS A 12 -13.32 -7.42 4.27
N PRO A 13 -14.34 -7.73 5.07
CA PRO A 13 -14.94 -9.07 5.10
C PRO A 13 -15.72 -9.39 3.82
N ASP A 14 -16.33 -8.39 3.20
CA ASP A 14 -17.28 -8.55 2.11
C ASP A 14 -16.68 -8.12 0.77
N THR A 15 -15.82 -8.95 0.19
CA THR A 15 -15.36 -8.78 -1.19
C THR A 15 -15.79 -9.96 -2.07
N PRO A 16 -15.89 -9.80 -3.40
CA PRO A 16 -16.32 -10.87 -4.30
C PRO A 16 -15.45 -12.14 -4.24
N VAL A 17 -14.21 -12.02 -3.77
CA VAL A 17 -13.24 -13.12 -3.69
C VAL A 17 -13.02 -13.63 -2.26
N GLY A 18 -13.80 -13.12 -1.29
CA GLY A 18 -13.68 -13.43 0.14
C GLY A 18 -13.05 -12.29 0.96
N PRO A 19 -12.79 -12.51 2.26
CA PRO A 19 -12.22 -11.47 3.12
C PRO A 19 -10.82 -11.06 2.68
N VAL A 20 -10.58 -9.75 2.65
CA VAL A 20 -9.26 -9.17 2.36
C VAL A 20 -8.70 -8.50 3.62
N VAL A 21 -7.44 -8.76 3.92
CA VAL A 21 -6.72 -8.13 5.03
C VAL A 21 -5.71 -7.14 4.47
N GLY A 22 -5.90 -5.86 4.76
CA GLY A 22 -4.92 -4.81 4.47
C GLY A 22 -3.90 -4.69 5.61
N LEU A 23 -2.61 -4.77 5.27
CA LEU A 23 -1.52 -4.59 6.22
C LEU A 23 -0.79 -3.28 5.93
N PHE A 24 -0.60 -2.46 6.96
CA PHE A 24 0.26 -1.29 6.90
C PHE A 24 1.61 -1.67 7.50
N LEU A 25 2.65 -1.60 6.68
CA LEU A 25 3.96 -2.18 6.95
C LEU A 25 5.07 -1.15 6.67
N LEU A 26 6.08 -1.07 7.54
CA LEU A 26 7.35 -0.45 7.19
C LEU A 26 8.30 -1.50 6.58
N ALA A 27 8.63 -1.34 5.31
CA ALA A 27 9.53 -2.22 4.58
C ALA A 27 10.48 -1.39 3.69
N ARG A 28 11.60 -2.00 3.29
CA ARG A 28 12.61 -1.32 2.46
C ARG A 28 12.23 -1.28 0.98
N SER A 29 11.32 -2.16 0.57
CA SER A 29 10.85 -2.30 -0.81
C SER A 29 9.41 -2.84 -0.82
N LEU A 30 8.75 -2.79 -1.98
CA LEU A 30 7.44 -3.41 -2.18
C LEU A 30 7.51 -4.93 -2.04
N GLU A 31 8.54 -5.54 -2.61
CA GLU A 31 8.79 -6.99 -2.52
C GLU A 31 9.01 -7.43 -1.06
N ASP A 32 9.81 -6.68 -0.30
CA ASP A 32 10.00 -6.91 1.14
C ASP A 32 8.64 -6.82 1.87
N ALA A 33 7.78 -5.86 1.51
CA ALA A 33 6.47 -5.71 2.13
C ALA A 33 5.54 -6.89 1.83
N GLU A 34 5.53 -7.37 0.59
CA GLU A 34 4.73 -8.51 0.16
C GLU A 34 5.19 -9.81 0.83
N GLU A 35 6.50 -10.04 0.93
CA GLU A 35 7.07 -11.19 1.62
C GLU A 35 6.75 -11.19 3.12
N ILE A 36 6.91 -10.03 3.78
CA ILE A 36 6.56 -9.85 5.19
C ILE A 36 5.06 -10.09 5.39
N GLY A 37 4.21 -9.52 4.53
CA GLY A 37 2.76 -9.70 4.58
C GLY A 37 2.34 -11.16 4.44
N ALA A 38 2.90 -11.87 3.45
CA ALA A 38 2.63 -13.28 3.22
C ALA A 38 3.07 -14.14 4.42
N THR A 39 4.22 -13.82 5.01
CA THR A 39 4.74 -14.50 6.20
C THR A 39 3.83 -14.31 7.41
N VAL A 40 3.38 -13.07 7.66
CA VAL A 40 2.48 -12.73 8.77
C VAL A 40 1.14 -13.45 8.60
N CYS A 41 0.51 -13.34 7.43
CA CYS A 41 -0.77 -13.98 7.12
C CYS A 41 -0.67 -15.51 7.20
N GLY A 42 0.36 -16.09 6.58
CA GLY A 42 0.59 -17.53 6.60
C GLY A 42 0.81 -18.06 8.01
N ARG A 43 1.52 -17.32 8.87
CA ARG A 43 1.66 -17.69 10.28
C ARG A 43 0.34 -17.57 11.04
N ALA A 44 -0.45 -16.53 10.81
CA ALA A 44 -1.75 -16.38 11.45
C ALA A 44 -2.67 -17.55 11.10
N LEU A 45 -2.75 -17.91 9.81
CA LEU A 45 -3.53 -19.07 9.33
C LEU A 45 -3.10 -20.40 9.98
N ARG A 46 -1.79 -20.58 10.22
CA ARG A 46 -1.28 -21.80 10.88
C ARG A 46 -1.49 -21.85 12.39
N THR A 47 -1.55 -20.70 13.05
CA THR A 47 -1.49 -20.62 14.53
C THR A 47 -2.81 -20.21 15.18
N ARG A 48 -3.77 -19.70 14.42
CA ARG A 48 -5.09 -19.25 14.92
C ARG A 48 -6.18 -20.19 14.46
N ALA A 49 -6.80 -20.88 15.40
CA ALA A 49 -7.89 -21.83 15.13
C ALA A 49 -9.13 -21.12 14.55
N GLU A 50 -9.32 -19.85 14.87
CA GLU A 50 -10.38 -18.98 14.37
C GLU A 50 -10.30 -18.75 12.85
N LEU A 51 -9.11 -18.95 12.28
CA LEU A 51 -8.87 -18.84 10.84
C LEU A 51 -8.82 -20.21 10.14
N SER A 52 -9.22 -21.28 10.84
CA SER A 52 -9.32 -22.61 10.24
C SER A 52 -10.31 -22.59 9.06
N GLY A 53 -9.92 -23.20 7.94
CA GLY A 53 -10.71 -23.23 6.71
C GLY A 53 -10.45 -22.06 5.75
N PHE A 54 -9.65 -21.06 6.15
CA PHE A 54 -9.18 -20.02 5.24
C PHE A 54 -7.87 -20.41 4.57
N LEU A 55 -7.68 -19.94 3.33
CA LEU A 55 -6.43 -20.05 2.56
C LEU A 55 -5.99 -18.65 2.12
N LEU A 56 -4.69 -18.40 2.14
CA LEU A 56 -4.12 -17.19 1.56
C LEU A 56 -4.14 -17.32 0.02
N LEU A 57 -5.00 -16.54 -0.64
CA LEU A 57 -5.12 -16.54 -2.10
C LEU A 57 -4.03 -15.72 -2.80
N GLY A 58 -3.53 -14.68 -2.14
CA GLY A 58 -2.48 -13.80 -2.63
C GLY A 58 -2.09 -12.76 -1.58
N CYS A 59 -0.91 -12.18 -1.73
CA CYS A 59 -0.43 -11.08 -0.89
C CYS A 59 0.37 -10.13 -1.78
N GLU A 60 -0.27 -9.06 -2.21
CA GLU A 60 0.27 -8.12 -3.19
C GLU A 60 0.01 -6.70 -2.72
N GLY A 61 1.01 -5.83 -2.85
CA GLY A 61 0.87 -4.42 -2.61
C GLY A 61 0.34 -3.73 -3.86
N ARG A 62 -0.94 -3.36 -3.83
CA ARG A 62 -1.54 -2.68 -4.99
C ARG A 62 -1.07 -1.23 -5.06
N LEU A 63 -0.21 -0.93 -6.03
CA LEU A 63 0.12 0.45 -6.38
C LEU A 63 -1.05 1.10 -7.13
N VAL A 64 -1.89 1.86 -6.44
CA VAL A 64 -3.04 2.55 -7.07
C VAL A 64 -2.62 3.91 -7.63
N GLY A 65 -1.67 3.92 -8.57
CA GLY A 65 -1.14 5.14 -9.20
C GLY A 65 -2.23 6.16 -9.61
N PRO A 66 -3.23 5.76 -10.41
CA PRO A 66 -4.29 6.68 -10.87
C PRO A 66 -5.20 7.26 -9.77
N TYR A 67 -5.24 6.65 -8.58
CA TYR A 67 -5.96 7.22 -7.44
C TYR A 67 -5.12 8.32 -6.79
N PHE A 68 -3.83 8.05 -6.56
CA PHE A 68 -2.91 9.03 -5.98
C PHE A 68 -2.66 10.21 -6.93
N ASP A 69 -2.60 9.97 -8.25
CA ASP A 69 -2.49 11.03 -9.26
C ASP A 69 -3.70 11.98 -9.22
N ARG A 70 -4.91 11.44 -9.06
CA ARG A 70 -6.13 12.25 -8.89
C ARG A 70 -6.14 13.02 -7.59
N LEU A 71 -5.70 12.39 -6.49
CA LEU A 71 -5.59 13.04 -5.20
C LEU A 71 -4.60 14.22 -5.24
N LEU A 72 -3.49 14.06 -5.95
CA LEU A 72 -2.52 15.14 -6.21
C LEU A 72 -3.12 16.25 -7.08
N GLY A 73 -3.93 15.91 -8.07
CA GLY A 73 -4.63 16.88 -8.92
C GLY A 73 -5.71 17.71 -8.19
N TRP A 74 -6.18 17.25 -7.03
CA TRP A 74 -7.15 17.97 -6.18
C TRP A 74 -6.50 18.80 -5.06
N ALA A 75 -5.18 18.71 -4.89
CA ALA A 75 -4.48 19.51 -3.90
C ALA A 75 -4.55 21.01 -4.28
N PRO A 76 -4.84 21.92 -3.34
CA PRO A 76 -4.82 23.35 -3.62
C PRO A 76 -3.44 23.79 -4.14
N ALA A 77 -3.45 24.71 -5.10
CA ALA A 77 -2.25 25.20 -5.77
C ALA A 77 -1.17 25.63 -4.76
N GLY A 78 0.07 25.20 -4.99
CA GLY A 78 1.23 25.54 -4.15
C GLY A 78 1.74 24.43 -3.22
N ARG A 79 1.04 23.29 -3.11
CA ARG A 79 1.52 22.12 -2.32
C ARG A 79 2.17 21.02 -3.16
N VAL A 80 1.86 20.98 -4.45
CA VAL A 80 2.45 20.05 -5.42
C VAL A 80 3.37 20.89 -6.29
N MET A 81 4.68 20.74 -6.10
CA MET A 81 5.67 21.28 -7.04
C MET A 81 5.81 20.27 -8.18
N PRO A 82 5.22 20.50 -9.37
CA PRO A 82 5.60 19.74 -10.54
C PRO A 82 7.11 19.87 -10.70
N ARG A 83 7.77 18.76 -11.05
CA ARG A 83 9.21 18.75 -11.32
C ARG A 83 9.50 19.87 -12.33
N PRO A 84 10.47 20.77 -12.08
CA PRO A 84 10.81 21.81 -13.04
C PRO A 84 11.08 21.15 -14.39
N ASP A 85 10.34 21.56 -15.40
CA ASP A 85 10.62 21.19 -16.78
C ASP A 85 11.99 21.78 -17.13
N HIS A 86 12.97 20.89 -17.35
CA HIS A 86 14.32 21.30 -17.69
C HIS A 86 14.43 21.83 -19.13
N ASP A 87 13.41 21.61 -19.97
CA ASP A 87 13.40 22.07 -21.37
C ASP A 87 12.76 23.44 -21.54
N SER A 88 11.87 23.85 -20.63
CA SER A 88 11.40 25.24 -20.58
C SER A 88 12.43 26.08 -19.82
N GLY A 89 13.36 26.72 -20.52
CA GLY A 89 14.38 27.61 -19.95
C GLY A 89 13.83 28.87 -19.25
N ASN A 90 12.69 28.80 -18.57
CA ASN A 90 12.09 29.91 -17.83
C ASN A 90 11.63 29.44 -16.44
N PRO A 91 12.39 29.74 -15.37
CA PRO A 91 12.12 29.24 -14.02
C PRO A 91 10.95 29.95 -13.30
N PHE A 92 10.31 30.95 -13.90
CA PHE A 92 9.19 31.68 -13.30
C PHE A 92 8.17 32.02 -14.38
N LEU A 93 6.97 31.42 -14.29
CA LEU A 93 5.80 31.90 -15.01
C LEU A 93 5.20 33.06 -14.20
N ASP A 94 5.10 34.22 -14.83
CA ASP A 94 4.53 35.45 -14.25
C ASP A 94 3.07 35.21 -13.80
N PHE A 95 2.74 35.76 -12.63
CA PHE A 95 1.43 35.72 -11.98
C PHE A 95 0.38 36.59 -12.69
#